data_AF-A0A1A6XR45-F1
#
_entry.id   AF-A0A1A6XR45-F1
#
_cell.length_a   1.000
_cell.length_b   1.000
_cell.length_c   1.000
_cell.angle_alpha   90.00
_cell.angle_beta   90.00
_cell.angle_gamma   90.00
#
_symmetry.space_group_name_H-M   'P 1'
#
loop_
_entity.id
_entity.type
_entity.pdbx_description
1 polymer ?
#
loop_
_entity_poly.entity_id
_entity_poly.type
_entity_poly.pdbx_seq_one_letter_code
_entity_poly.pdbx_strand_id
1 'polypeptide(L)'
;MLKILRGLGWTLAGLLVLAIVVWCASRLWPVPDSRLQAQQRLEARLPVTGHNGYALLWTLPFDDLDARQRDQALARDVQRWEADPRGNGGARPQLAEDHVELQLRPSASCGPAASGCLAQVRADPQRFVEAHAGHQQLHGRVDQLAEADYFASPFQPKGKGILVPLPAYGLVMDATSARALAYVQGDIDGALRGACRGLQLGRRLVPGGSYLVESIVGASLVQAHAQLLADMLVELPADHPLPAECEPAMEPLRAEEQSLCRAMQGEYAMSRAAIESSAQESGGVLMLDRNSTLARVAGNLGWACGAAAMAALEADRPLPVEAPPRRDFGCLSNVMGCVLTEMAAPAYPAYSSRSQDAAAMLRLLGAQRWLRQQAEDPVEALQRLPAQFRSPVRSPQLSADRRRLQVPRRSPPRGNAESPWLSVPLVAGAGATAAARD
;
A
#
# COMPACT_ATOMS: atom_id res chain seq x y z
N MET A 1 -23.09 -60.09 27.55
CA MET A 1 -23.33 -58.84 26.78
C MET A 1 -23.59 -57.61 27.67
N LEU A 2 -24.56 -57.61 28.59
CA LEU A 2 -24.92 -56.41 29.39
C LEU A 2 -23.77 -55.80 30.23
N LYS A 3 -22.89 -56.63 30.83
CA LYS A 3 -21.72 -56.15 31.61
C LYS A 3 -20.65 -55.48 30.74
N ILE A 4 -20.45 -55.99 29.53
CA ILE A 4 -19.49 -55.44 28.55
C ILE A 4 -20.03 -54.11 27.99
N LEU A 5 -21.33 -54.04 27.67
CA LEU A 5 -22.00 -52.81 27.25
C LEU A 5 -21.98 -51.73 28.35
N ARG A 6 -22.15 -52.11 29.63
CA ARG A 6 -22.01 -51.18 30.77
C ARG A 6 -20.57 -50.69 30.95
N GLY A 7 -19.58 -51.59 30.86
CA GLY A 7 -18.17 -51.22 30.92
C GLY A 7 -17.77 -50.25 29.80
N LEU A 8 -18.25 -50.51 28.57
CA LEU A 8 -18.07 -49.63 27.42
C LEU A 8 -18.77 -48.27 27.60
N GLY A 9 -19.95 -48.26 28.22
CA GLY A 9 -20.68 -47.02 28.53
C GLY A 9 -19.93 -46.12 29.52
N TRP A 10 -19.35 -46.70 30.58
CA TRP A 10 -18.57 -45.94 31.57
C TRP A 10 -17.25 -45.41 31.00
N THR A 11 -16.57 -46.16 30.13
CA THR A 11 -15.35 -45.67 29.47
C THR A 11 -15.66 -44.53 28.50
N LEU A 12 -16.74 -44.63 27.71
CA LEU A 12 -17.22 -43.54 26.85
C LEU A 12 -17.60 -42.29 27.66
N ALA A 13 -18.30 -42.45 28.78
CA ALA A 13 -18.64 -41.34 29.66
C ALA A 13 -17.40 -40.68 30.27
N GLY A 14 -16.42 -41.48 30.72
CA GLY A 14 -15.15 -40.97 31.24
C GLY A 14 -14.34 -40.20 30.20
N LEU A 15 -14.27 -40.70 28.97
CA LEU A 15 -13.63 -40.01 27.84
C LEU A 15 -14.35 -38.70 27.48
N LEU A 16 -15.68 -38.69 27.51
CA LEU A 16 -16.47 -37.48 27.26
C LEU A 16 -16.21 -36.40 28.31
N VAL A 17 -16.19 -36.78 29.60
CA VAL A 17 -15.87 -35.85 30.69
C VAL A 17 -14.45 -35.30 30.54
N LEU A 18 -13.47 -36.16 30.22
CA LEU A 18 -12.10 -35.72 29.98
C LEU A 18 -12.02 -34.75 28.80
N ALA A 19 -12.72 -35.03 27.70
CA ALA A 19 -12.77 -34.15 26.53
C ALA A 19 -13.36 -32.77 26.89
N ILE A 20 -14.44 -32.73 27.68
CA ILE A 20 -15.05 -31.48 28.16
C ILE A 20 -14.08 -30.72 29.06
N VAL A 21 -13.39 -31.38 30.00
CA VAL A 21 -12.41 -30.74 30.89
C VAL A 21 -11.25 -30.15 30.09
N VAL A 22 -10.71 -30.89 29.13
CA VAL A 22 -9.64 -30.40 28.25
C VAL A 22 -10.12 -29.23 27.39
N TRP A 23 -11.33 -29.30 26.86
CA TRP A 23 -11.93 -28.21 26.08
C TRP A 23 -12.14 -26.95 26.94
N CYS A 24 -12.68 -27.07 28.16
CA CYS A 24 -12.83 -25.96 29.09
C CYS A 24 -11.48 -25.36 29.52
N ALA A 25 -10.49 -26.21 29.80
CA ALA A 25 -9.14 -25.75 30.13
C ALA A 25 -8.51 -24.99 28.95
N SER A 26 -8.74 -25.44 27.72
CA SER A 26 -8.31 -24.73 26.50
C SER A 26 -9.04 -23.39 26.36
N ARG A 27 -10.34 -23.36 26.65
CA ARG A 27 -11.18 -22.15 26.53
C ARG A 27 -10.81 -21.06 27.54
N LEU A 28 -10.30 -21.48 28.70
CA LEU A 28 -9.81 -20.60 29.76
C LEU A 28 -8.31 -20.33 29.67
N TRP A 29 -7.65 -20.81 28.61
CA TRP A 29 -6.21 -20.60 28.44
C TRP A 29 -5.90 -19.11 28.26
N PRO A 30 -4.93 -18.55 29.00
CA PRO A 30 -4.68 -17.12 29.00
C PRO A 30 -4.19 -16.63 27.64
N VAL A 31 -4.74 -15.50 27.20
CA VAL A 31 -4.24 -14.75 26.05
C VAL A 31 -2.97 -14.01 26.48
N PRO A 32 -1.84 -14.13 25.75
CA PRO A 32 -0.61 -13.41 26.08
C PRO A 32 -0.81 -11.89 26.12
N ASP A 33 -0.23 -11.21 27.13
CA ASP A 33 -0.34 -9.75 27.29
C ASP A 33 0.14 -8.95 26.07
N SER A 34 1.15 -9.46 25.36
CA SER A 34 1.65 -8.84 24.12
C SER A 34 0.56 -8.72 23.05
N ARG A 35 -0.34 -9.70 22.95
CA ARG A 35 -1.48 -9.69 22.02
C ARG A 35 -2.56 -8.72 22.45
N LEU A 36 -2.82 -8.60 23.76
CA LEU A 36 -3.77 -7.63 24.29
C LEU A 36 -3.29 -6.18 24.10
N GLN A 37 -2.00 -5.91 24.34
CA GLN A 37 -1.40 -4.61 24.07
C GLN A 37 -1.41 -4.28 22.57
N ALA A 38 -1.13 -5.26 21.70
CA ALA A 38 -1.25 -5.12 20.26
C ALA A 38 -2.70 -4.75 19.86
N GLN A 39 -3.70 -5.41 20.45
CA GLN A 39 -5.11 -5.12 20.21
C GLN A 39 -5.46 -3.68 20.62
N GLN A 40 -5.06 -3.25 21.81
CA GLN A 40 -5.30 -1.88 22.28
C GLN A 40 -4.74 -0.83 21.31
N ARG A 41 -3.52 -1.04 20.78
CA ARG A 41 -2.92 -0.13 19.78
C ARG A 41 -3.66 -0.12 18.45
N LEU A 42 -4.20 -1.27 18.02
CA LEU A 42 -4.95 -1.36 16.77
C LEU A 42 -6.36 -0.75 16.90
N GLU A 43 -6.96 -0.81 18.09
CA GLU A 43 -8.27 -0.20 18.36
C GLU A 43 -8.18 1.31 18.60
N ALA A 44 -7.04 1.80 19.10
CA ALA A 44 -6.75 3.23 19.29
C ALA A 44 -6.50 3.95 17.95
N ARG A 45 -7.58 4.17 17.18
CA ARG A 45 -7.53 4.82 15.86
C ARG A 45 -6.74 6.14 15.92
N LEU A 46 -5.75 6.26 15.05
CA LEU A 46 -4.94 7.47 14.95
C LEU A 46 -5.77 8.65 14.44
N PRO A 47 -5.69 9.84 15.06
CA PRO A 47 -6.41 11.00 14.60
C PRO A 47 -5.97 11.38 13.18
N VAL A 48 -6.92 11.89 12.40
CA VAL A 48 -6.68 12.53 11.10
C VAL A 48 -7.01 14.01 11.23
N THR A 49 -6.21 14.86 10.61
CA THR A 49 -6.39 16.30 10.58
C THR A 49 -6.21 16.80 9.16
N GLY A 50 -6.96 17.84 8.78
CA GLY A 50 -6.87 18.44 7.46
C GLY A 50 -7.99 17.99 6.52
N HIS A 51 -7.72 18.09 5.22
CA HIS A 51 -8.69 17.79 4.17
C HIS A 51 -8.67 16.30 3.79
N ASN A 52 -9.83 15.64 3.87
CA ASN A 52 -10.02 14.27 3.39
C ASN A 52 -10.27 14.25 1.88
N GLY A 53 -9.34 13.69 1.11
CA GLY A 53 -9.46 13.55 -0.35
C GLY A 53 -10.29 12.35 -0.80
N TYR A 54 -10.87 11.58 0.12
CA TYR A 54 -11.53 10.31 -0.21
C TYR A 54 -12.73 10.49 -1.16
N ALA A 55 -13.49 11.58 -1.08
CA ALA A 55 -14.60 11.83 -2.00
C ALA A 55 -14.15 11.98 -3.45
N LEU A 56 -13.06 12.71 -3.69
CA LEU A 56 -12.45 12.82 -5.02
C LEU A 56 -11.90 11.48 -5.49
N LEU A 57 -11.24 10.73 -4.61
CA LEU A 57 -10.71 9.41 -4.91
C LEU A 57 -11.81 8.39 -5.28
N TRP A 58 -12.90 8.37 -4.53
CA TRP A 58 -14.07 7.50 -4.75
C TRP A 58 -14.77 7.80 -6.08
N THR A 59 -14.86 9.09 -6.44
CA THR A 59 -15.55 9.57 -7.64
C THR A 59 -14.60 9.87 -8.80
N LEU A 60 -13.35 9.42 -8.72
CA LEU A 60 -12.31 9.65 -9.73
C LEU A 60 -12.73 9.27 -11.17
N PRO A 61 -13.49 8.18 -11.40
CA PRO A 61 -13.96 7.80 -12.75
C PRO A 61 -14.94 8.78 -13.40
N PHE A 62 -15.50 9.74 -12.65
CA PHE A 62 -16.58 10.60 -13.14
C PHE A 62 -16.08 12.03 -13.38
N ASP A 63 -16.28 12.47 -14.62
CA ASP A 63 -16.05 13.83 -15.08
C ASP A 63 -17.16 14.79 -14.60
N ASP A 64 -16.93 16.10 -14.76
CA ASP A 64 -17.94 17.15 -14.60
C ASP A 64 -18.68 17.21 -13.24
N LEU A 65 -18.02 16.75 -12.16
CA LEU A 65 -18.49 16.89 -10.77
C LEU A 65 -17.64 17.87 -9.97
N ASP A 66 -18.29 18.85 -9.34
CA ASP A 66 -17.70 19.73 -8.33
C ASP A 66 -17.47 19.03 -6.98
N ALA A 67 -16.74 19.68 -6.07
CA ALA A 67 -16.41 19.10 -4.76
C ALA A 67 -17.66 18.71 -3.93
N ARG A 68 -18.71 19.54 -3.96
CA ARG A 68 -19.95 19.29 -3.20
C ARG A 68 -20.70 18.10 -3.77
N GLN A 69 -20.78 17.98 -5.09
CA GLN A 69 -21.43 16.85 -5.76
C GLN A 69 -20.70 15.54 -5.44
N ARG A 70 -19.37 15.55 -5.39
CA ARG A 70 -18.56 14.38 -5.00
C ARG A 70 -18.80 13.96 -3.56
N ASP A 71 -18.84 14.92 -2.63
CA ASP A 71 -19.17 14.65 -1.22
C ASP A 71 -20.58 14.09 -1.07
N GLN A 72 -21.55 14.64 -1.79
CA GLN A 72 -22.94 14.16 -1.78
C GLN A 72 -23.06 12.76 -2.39
N ALA A 73 -22.29 12.43 -3.43
CA ALA A 73 -22.27 11.10 -4.02
C ALA A 73 -21.68 10.07 -3.03
N LEU A 74 -20.54 10.39 -2.41
CA LEU A 74 -19.95 9.54 -1.37
C LEU A 74 -20.91 9.34 -0.19
N ALA A 75 -21.55 10.39 0.30
CA ALA A 75 -22.48 10.29 1.43
C ALA A 75 -23.69 9.38 1.11
N ARG A 76 -24.23 9.46 -0.12
CA ARG A 76 -25.28 8.55 -0.58
C ARG A 76 -24.80 7.11 -0.62
N ASP A 77 -23.61 6.86 -1.17
CA ASP A 77 -23.03 5.52 -1.21
C ASP A 77 -22.77 4.94 0.17
N VAL A 78 -22.36 5.77 1.14
CA VAL A 78 -22.20 5.36 2.55
C VAL A 78 -23.54 4.97 3.16
N GLN A 79 -24.60 5.77 2.96
CA GLN A 79 -25.94 5.44 3.45
C GLN A 79 -26.48 4.14 2.85
N ARG A 80 -26.29 3.94 1.54
CA ARG A 80 -26.66 2.68 0.86
C ARG A 80 -25.87 1.50 1.40
N TRP A 81 -24.55 1.69 1.60
CA TRP A 81 -23.70 0.69 2.22
C TRP A 81 -24.26 0.34 3.60
N GLU A 82 -24.48 1.30 4.49
CA GLU A 82 -25.00 1.08 5.84
C GLU A 82 -26.35 0.35 5.85
N ALA A 83 -27.26 0.72 4.94
CA ALA A 83 -28.59 0.13 4.82
C ALA A 83 -28.61 -1.32 4.33
N ASP A 84 -27.54 -1.82 3.67
CA ASP A 84 -27.45 -3.21 3.19
C ASP A 84 -26.73 -4.12 4.19
N PRO A 85 -27.42 -4.95 4.99
CA PRO A 85 -26.78 -5.78 6.01
C PRO A 85 -25.88 -6.88 5.43
N ARG A 86 -26.07 -7.24 4.15
CA ARG A 86 -25.31 -8.30 3.48
C ARG A 86 -24.05 -7.77 2.79
N GLY A 87 -23.95 -6.47 2.58
CA GLY A 87 -22.80 -5.83 1.91
C GLY A 87 -22.66 -6.22 0.44
N ASN A 88 -23.76 -6.62 -0.21
CA ASN A 88 -23.77 -7.06 -1.60
C ASN A 88 -23.95 -5.87 -2.58
N GLY A 89 -24.48 -4.74 -2.13
CA GLY A 89 -24.94 -3.62 -2.98
C GLY A 89 -24.06 -2.38 -3.04
N GLY A 90 -22.84 -2.39 -2.48
CA GLY A 90 -22.02 -1.17 -2.33
C GLY A 90 -20.68 -1.13 -3.08
N ALA A 91 -20.38 -2.12 -3.92
CA ALA A 91 -19.04 -2.21 -4.54
C ALA A 91 -18.78 -1.15 -5.63
N ARG A 92 -19.83 -0.50 -6.15
CA ARG A 92 -19.74 0.49 -7.24
C ARG A 92 -20.45 1.79 -6.86
N PRO A 93 -19.87 2.97 -7.16
CA PRO A 93 -20.52 4.25 -6.88
C PRO A 93 -21.89 4.37 -7.54
N GLN A 94 -22.88 4.98 -6.87
CA GLN A 94 -24.23 5.19 -7.43
C GLN A 94 -24.17 5.96 -8.75
N LEU A 95 -23.22 6.88 -8.86
CA LEU A 95 -23.02 7.71 -10.04
C LEU A 95 -22.94 6.87 -11.33
N ALA A 96 -22.49 5.61 -11.27
CA ALA A 96 -22.45 4.72 -12.42
C ALA A 96 -23.83 4.35 -13.00
N GLU A 97 -24.93 4.65 -12.31
CA GLU A 97 -26.31 4.47 -12.81
C GLU A 97 -26.67 5.56 -13.84
N ASP A 98 -26.21 6.80 -13.61
CA ASP A 98 -26.62 7.97 -14.40
C ASP A 98 -25.46 8.70 -15.11
N HIS A 99 -24.21 8.32 -14.84
CA HIS A 99 -23.01 8.92 -15.42
C HIS A 99 -22.17 7.87 -16.15
N VAL A 100 -21.48 8.30 -17.21
CA VAL A 100 -20.52 7.46 -17.92
C VAL A 100 -19.27 7.30 -17.07
N GLU A 101 -19.00 6.07 -16.64
CA GLU A 101 -17.79 5.75 -15.88
C GLU A 101 -16.59 5.64 -16.83
N LEU A 102 -15.56 6.45 -16.60
CA LEU A 102 -14.33 6.41 -17.38
C LEU A 102 -13.61 5.08 -17.15
N GLN A 103 -13.32 4.37 -18.25
CA GLN A 103 -12.63 3.08 -18.23
C GLN A 103 -11.19 3.23 -18.70
N LEU A 104 -10.27 2.55 -18.02
CA LEU A 104 -8.87 2.46 -18.46
C LEU A 104 -8.78 1.73 -19.80
N ARG A 105 -7.86 2.20 -20.64
CA ARG A 105 -7.42 1.48 -21.83
C ARG A 105 -6.09 0.82 -21.52
N PRO A 106 -6.07 -0.49 -21.18
CA PRO A 106 -4.87 -1.17 -20.70
C PRO A 106 -3.78 -1.30 -21.77
N SER A 107 -4.05 -0.88 -23.01
CA SER A 107 -3.09 -0.97 -24.10
C SER A 107 -1.82 -0.17 -23.81
N ALA A 108 -1.78 0.92 -23.03
CA ALA A 108 -0.54 1.68 -22.82
C ALA A 108 -0.33 2.12 -21.36
N SER A 109 0.19 1.22 -20.52
CA SER A 109 0.58 1.53 -19.15
C SER A 109 2.04 1.17 -18.90
N CYS A 110 2.76 2.05 -18.21
CA CYS A 110 4.17 1.85 -17.83
C CYS A 110 4.36 0.82 -16.70
N GLY A 111 3.28 0.20 -16.24
CA GLY A 111 3.29 -0.73 -15.13
C GLY A 111 3.58 -0.05 -13.78
N PRO A 112 3.51 -0.81 -12.68
CA PRO A 112 3.45 -0.22 -11.34
C PRO A 112 4.79 0.27 -10.78
N ALA A 113 5.92 -0.02 -11.46
CA ALA A 113 7.24 0.48 -11.08
C ALA A 113 7.78 1.52 -12.08
N ALA A 114 7.07 1.77 -13.19
CA ALA A 114 7.47 2.67 -14.28
C ALA A 114 8.91 2.50 -14.81
N SER A 115 9.54 1.35 -14.59
CA SER A 115 10.91 1.10 -15.05
C SER A 115 10.97 1.13 -16.57
N GLY A 116 11.73 2.08 -17.12
CA GLY A 116 11.85 2.28 -18.56
C GLY A 116 10.58 2.84 -19.21
N CYS A 117 9.75 3.56 -18.45
CA CYS A 117 8.51 4.16 -18.95
C CYS A 117 8.77 5.11 -20.13
N LEU A 118 9.75 6.03 -20.02
CA LEU A 118 10.11 6.93 -21.14
C LEU A 118 10.53 6.17 -22.40
N ALA A 119 11.29 5.09 -22.26
CA ALA A 119 11.72 4.27 -23.40
C ALA A 119 10.53 3.56 -24.06
N GLN A 120 9.57 3.06 -23.27
CA GLN A 120 8.34 2.45 -23.78
C GLN A 120 7.48 3.46 -24.56
N VAL A 121 7.31 4.67 -24.00
CA VAL A 121 6.57 5.74 -24.66
C VAL A 121 7.24 6.17 -25.96
N ARG A 122 8.57 6.31 -26.00
CA ARG A 122 9.29 6.64 -27.24
C ARG A 122 9.21 5.57 -28.31
N ALA A 123 9.15 4.30 -27.90
CA ALA A 123 9.07 3.20 -28.85
C ALA A 123 7.74 3.21 -29.62
N ASP A 124 6.66 3.68 -28.99
CA ASP A 124 5.33 3.77 -29.60
C ASP A 124 4.50 4.93 -29.03
N PRO A 125 4.80 6.19 -29.39
CA PRO A 125 4.11 7.35 -28.81
C PRO A 125 2.61 7.38 -29.15
N GLN A 126 2.25 6.93 -30.36
CA GLN A 126 0.85 6.96 -30.83
C GLN A 126 -0.05 6.08 -29.98
N ARG A 127 0.42 4.88 -29.60
CA ARG A 127 -0.32 4.00 -28.69
C ARG A 127 -0.62 4.65 -27.34
N PHE A 128 0.31 5.43 -26.79
CA PHE A 128 0.08 6.17 -25.54
C PHE A 128 -0.87 7.36 -25.75
N VAL A 129 -0.77 8.08 -26.87
CA VAL A 129 -1.74 9.13 -27.23
C VAL A 129 -3.16 8.57 -27.29
N GLU A 130 -3.36 7.44 -27.97
CA GLU A 130 -4.66 6.80 -28.10
C GLU A 130 -5.20 6.26 -26.77
N ALA A 131 -4.32 5.73 -25.92
CA ALA A 131 -4.69 5.22 -24.60
C ALA A 131 -5.14 6.33 -23.65
N HIS A 132 -4.54 7.52 -23.74
CA HIS A 132 -4.88 8.68 -22.89
C HIS A 132 -5.85 9.67 -23.56
N ALA A 133 -6.33 9.39 -24.77
CA ALA A 133 -7.29 10.24 -25.46
C ALA A 133 -8.60 10.37 -24.65
N GLY A 134 -8.93 11.61 -24.26
CA GLY A 134 -10.10 11.91 -23.42
C GLY A 134 -9.83 11.88 -21.90
N HIS A 135 -8.61 11.58 -21.45
CA HIS A 135 -8.28 11.52 -20.02
C HIS A 135 -7.82 12.86 -19.43
N GLN A 136 -7.92 13.98 -20.15
CA GLN A 136 -7.42 15.28 -19.69
C GLN A 136 -8.03 15.71 -18.36
N GLN A 137 -9.36 15.57 -18.20
CA GLN A 137 -10.01 15.88 -16.93
C GLN A 137 -9.60 14.90 -15.82
N LEU A 138 -9.44 13.62 -16.13
CA LEU A 138 -8.94 12.61 -15.18
C LEU A 138 -7.56 13.00 -14.64
N HIS A 139 -6.62 13.36 -15.50
CA HIS A 139 -5.26 13.74 -15.08
C HIS A 139 -5.27 15.00 -14.20
N GLY A 140 -6.15 15.97 -14.51
CA GLY A 140 -6.37 17.13 -13.64
C GLY A 140 -6.90 16.74 -12.25
N ARG A 141 -7.83 15.78 -12.17
CA ARG A 141 -8.32 15.26 -10.88
C ARG A 141 -7.27 14.48 -10.11
N VAL A 142 -6.45 13.70 -10.80
CA VAL A 142 -5.33 12.99 -10.16
C VAL A 142 -4.33 13.98 -9.57
N ASP A 143 -4.08 15.11 -10.24
CA ASP A 143 -3.23 16.17 -9.68
C ASP A 143 -3.87 16.84 -8.46
N GLN A 144 -5.19 17.05 -8.47
CA GLN A 144 -5.92 17.61 -7.32
C GLN A 144 -5.87 16.69 -6.09
N LEU A 145 -5.78 15.37 -6.26
CA LEU A 145 -5.62 14.45 -5.12
C LEU A 145 -4.35 14.74 -4.31
N ALA A 146 -3.31 15.31 -4.92
CA ALA A 146 -2.08 15.66 -4.21
C ALA A 146 -2.27 16.82 -3.20
N GLU A 147 -3.40 17.53 -3.24
CA GLU A 147 -3.74 18.62 -2.33
C GLU A 147 -4.37 18.12 -1.02
N ALA A 148 -4.94 16.91 -1.01
CA ALA A 148 -5.56 16.32 0.18
C ALA A 148 -4.56 15.83 1.22
N ASP A 149 -4.86 15.95 2.50
CA ASP A 149 -3.98 15.57 3.61
C ASP A 149 -4.04 14.07 3.93
N TYR A 150 -5.22 13.45 3.75
CA TYR A 150 -5.45 12.03 4.01
C TYR A 150 -6.62 11.47 3.18
N PHE A 151 -6.81 10.15 3.22
CA PHE A 151 -7.79 9.40 2.42
C PHE A 151 -8.53 8.39 3.29
N ALA A 152 -9.26 8.89 4.30
CA ALA A 152 -10.00 8.01 5.20
C ALA A 152 -11.31 7.57 4.54
N SER A 153 -11.47 6.26 4.40
CA SER A 153 -12.71 5.65 3.93
C SER A 153 -13.79 5.77 5.00
N PRO A 154 -14.99 6.28 4.65
CA PRO A 154 -16.13 6.29 5.56
C PRO A 154 -16.81 4.92 5.69
N PHE A 155 -16.55 3.98 4.77
CA PHE A 155 -17.21 2.68 4.74
C PHE A 155 -16.77 1.81 5.92
N GLN A 156 -17.66 1.59 6.89
CA GLN A 156 -17.35 0.71 8.01
C GLN A 156 -17.40 -0.76 7.57
N PRO A 157 -16.39 -1.58 7.94
CA PRO A 157 -16.41 -3.02 7.67
C PRO A 157 -17.61 -3.71 8.33
N LYS A 158 -18.26 -4.63 7.61
CA LYS A 158 -19.39 -5.42 8.13
C LYS A 158 -19.61 -6.73 7.39
N GLY A 159 -20.32 -7.64 8.03
CA GLY A 159 -20.72 -8.93 7.47
C GLY A 159 -19.56 -9.91 7.30
N LYS A 160 -19.79 -10.98 6.52
CA LYS A 160 -18.76 -11.98 6.19
C LYS A 160 -17.81 -11.53 5.08
N GLY A 161 -18.13 -10.42 4.39
CA GLY A 161 -17.30 -9.85 3.34
C GLY A 161 -16.01 -9.31 3.95
N ILE A 162 -14.87 -9.75 3.42
CA ILE A 162 -13.54 -9.33 3.90
C ILE A 162 -13.19 -7.92 3.41
N LEU A 163 -13.87 -7.42 2.38
CA LEU A 163 -13.52 -6.18 1.69
C LEU A 163 -14.64 -5.14 1.80
N VAL A 164 -14.26 -3.93 2.19
CA VAL A 164 -15.08 -2.73 2.01
C VAL A 164 -15.09 -2.28 0.54
N PRO A 165 -16.05 -1.43 0.13
CA PRO A 165 -16.00 -0.79 -1.18
C PRO A 165 -14.66 -0.08 -1.42
N LEU A 166 -14.06 -0.31 -2.59
CA LEU A 166 -12.76 0.25 -2.97
C LEU A 166 -12.90 1.23 -4.14
N PRO A 167 -12.20 2.38 -4.10
CA PRO A 167 -12.04 3.27 -5.25
C PRO A 167 -11.38 2.59 -6.44
N ALA A 168 -11.54 3.20 -7.62
CA ALA A 168 -10.89 2.78 -8.86
C ALA A 168 -9.39 3.16 -8.89
N TYR A 169 -8.58 2.53 -8.04
CA TYR A 169 -7.15 2.84 -7.88
C TYR A 169 -6.32 2.74 -9.16
N GLY A 170 -6.74 1.93 -10.13
CA GLY A 170 -6.08 1.84 -11.43
C GLY A 170 -5.99 3.19 -12.15
N LEU A 171 -6.99 4.05 -12.00
CA LEU A 171 -7.03 5.37 -12.63
C LEU A 171 -5.99 6.33 -12.05
N VAL A 172 -5.61 6.15 -10.78
CA VAL A 172 -4.55 6.96 -10.15
C VAL A 172 -3.20 6.65 -10.80
N MET A 173 -2.97 5.38 -11.17
CA MET A 173 -1.71 4.94 -11.80
C MET A 173 -1.61 5.36 -13.28
N ASP A 174 -2.73 5.66 -13.95
CA ASP A 174 -2.75 6.09 -15.37
C ASP A 174 -1.92 7.35 -15.60
N ALA A 175 -1.94 8.27 -14.62
CA ALA A 175 -1.25 9.55 -14.73
C ALA A 175 0.26 9.41 -14.93
N THR A 176 0.90 8.34 -14.44
CA THR A 176 2.35 8.13 -14.65
C THR A 176 2.70 8.03 -16.14
N SER A 177 1.92 7.28 -16.91
CA SER A 177 2.13 7.14 -18.36
C SER A 177 1.83 8.43 -19.12
N ALA A 178 0.82 9.17 -18.67
CA ALA A 178 0.50 10.48 -19.23
C ALA A 178 1.64 11.50 -19.04
N ARG A 179 2.31 11.49 -17.88
CA ARG A 179 3.45 12.39 -17.63
C ARG A 179 4.67 12.02 -18.47
N ALA A 180 4.91 10.72 -18.67
CA ALA A 180 5.95 10.25 -19.58
C ALA A 180 5.67 10.65 -21.04
N LEU A 181 4.41 10.56 -21.47
CA LEU A 181 3.97 11.04 -22.78
C LEU A 181 4.15 12.54 -22.93
N ALA A 182 3.74 13.34 -21.96
CA ALA A 182 3.93 14.79 -21.96
C ALA A 182 5.41 15.17 -22.13
N TYR A 183 6.31 14.48 -21.41
CA TYR A 183 7.76 14.69 -21.53
C TYR A 183 8.27 14.37 -22.95
N VAL A 184 7.86 13.22 -23.52
CA VAL A 184 8.25 12.82 -24.88
C VAL A 184 7.69 13.77 -25.94
N GLN A 185 6.56 14.42 -25.68
CA GLN A 185 5.94 15.43 -26.53
C GLN A 185 6.53 16.85 -26.35
N GLY A 186 7.49 17.03 -25.43
CA GLY A 186 8.19 18.29 -25.20
C GLY A 186 7.61 19.16 -24.08
N ASP A 187 6.55 18.74 -23.39
CA ASP A 187 6.06 19.43 -22.17
C ASP A 187 6.89 19.01 -20.95
N ILE A 188 8.13 19.50 -20.90
CA ILE A 188 9.11 19.16 -19.85
C ILE A 188 8.61 19.62 -18.48
N ASP A 189 8.21 20.89 -18.36
CA ASP A 189 7.78 21.48 -17.08
C ASP A 189 6.50 20.83 -16.56
N GLY A 190 5.51 20.58 -17.44
CA GLY A 190 4.27 19.91 -17.07
C GLY A 190 4.49 18.46 -16.64
N ALA A 191 5.39 17.73 -17.32
CA ALA A 191 5.75 16.37 -16.96
C ALA A 191 6.47 16.29 -15.60
N LEU A 192 7.46 17.16 -15.36
CA LEU A 192 8.17 17.25 -14.08
C LEU A 192 7.20 17.61 -12.94
N ARG A 193 6.38 18.65 -13.12
CA ARG A 193 5.38 19.10 -12.14
C ARG A 193 4.39 17.98 -11.81
N GLY A 194 3.82 17.34 -12.83
CA GLY A 194 2.86 16.25 -12.66
C GLY A 194 3.48 15.03 -11.97
N ALA A 195 4.74 14.70 -12.28
CA ALA A 195 5.42 13.59 -11.61
C ALA A 195 5.70 13.88 -10.13
N CYS A 196 6.08 15.12 -9.79
CA CYS A 196 6.25 15.54 -8.40
C CYS A 196 4.93 15.55 -7.63
N ARG A 197 3.80 15.95 -8.26
CA ARG A 197 2.46 15.84 -7.66
C ARG A 197 2.06 14.38 -7.42
N GLY A 198 2.30 13.49 -8.38
CA GLY A 198 2.05 12.05 -8.20
C GLY A 198 2.87 11.43 -7.07
N LEU A 199 4.11 11.88 -6.91
CA LEU A 199 4.98 11.50 -5.79
C LEU A 199 4.40 12.00 -4.46
N GLN A 200 3.98 13.26 -4.39
CA GLN A 200 3.35 13.86 -3.21
C GLN A 200 2.05 13.14 -2.82
N LEU A 201 1.20 12.79 -3.79
CA LEU A 201 0.02 11.96 -3.58
C LEU A 201 0.40 10.62 -2.95
N GLY A 202 1.40 9.93 -3.52
CA GLY A 202 1.90 8.68 -2.98
C GLY A 202 2.34 8.79 -1.52
N ARG A 203 3.10 9.84 -1.17
CA ARG A 203 3.57 10.11 0.20
C ARG A 203 2.45 10.28 1.20
N ARG A 204 1.37 10.96 0.81
CA ARG A 204 0.19 11.16 1.68
C ARG A 204 -0.69 9.93 1.76
N LEU A 205 -0.79 9.17 0.67
CA LEU A 205 -1.64 7.98 0.61
C LEU A 205 -1.08 6.82 1.47
N VAL A 206 0.25 6.68 1.60
CA VAL A 206 0.88 5.62 2.41
C VAL A 206 0.36 5.59 3.86
N PRO A 207 0.49 6.67 4.65
CA PRO A 207 -0.03 6.72 6.03
C PRO A 207 -1.47 7.25 6.11
N GLY A 208 -1.96 7.92 5.05
CA GLY A 208 -3.24 8.63 5.04
C GLY A 208 -4.45 7.77 4.71
N GLY A 209 -4.24 6.59 4.13
CA GLY A 209 -5.30 5.64 3.78
C GLY A 209 -5.87 4.87 4.98
N SER A 210 -7.09 4.33 4.81
CA SER A 210 -7.74 3.50 5.84
C SER A 210 -7.31 2.04 5.85
N TYR A 211 -6.93 1.47 4.70
CA TYR A 211 -6.60 0.05 4.58
C TYR A 211 -5.24 -0.16 3.91
N LEU A 212 -4.79 -1.41 3.87
CA LEU A 212 -3.47 -1.73 3.32
C LEU A 212 -3.39 -1.45 1.82
N VAL A 213 -4.50 -1.59 1.08
CA VAL A 213 -4.53 -1.36 -0.36
C VAL A 213 -4.12 0.07 -0.72
N GLU A 214 -4.62 1.07 0.01
CA GLU A 214 -4.21 2.47 -0.15
C GLU A 214 -2.70 2.62 0.06
N SER A 215 -2.16 2.04 1.14
CA SER A 215 -0.73 2.14 1.42
C SER A 215 0.14 1.49 0.33
N ILE A 216 -0.31 0.37 -0.24
CA ILE A 216 0.38 -0.30 -1.36
C ILE A 216 0.34 0.55 -2.63
N VAL A 217 -0.81 1.16 -2.93
CA VAL A 217 -0.97 2.07 -4.07
C VAL A 217 -0.08 3.30 -3.88
N GLY A 218 -0.09 3.90 -2.69
CA GLY A 218 0.77 5.04 -2.36
C GLY A 218 2.25 4.74 -2.53
N ALA A 219 2.71 3.59 -2.01
CA ALA A 219 4.09 3.16 -2.18
C ALA A 219 4.46 2.92 -3.67
N SER A 220 3.52 2.40 -4.46
CA SER A 220 3.71 2.21 -5.90
C SER A 220 3.79 3.55 -6.65
N LEU A 221 2.96 4.54 -6.28
CA LEU A 221 3.03 5.89 -6.85
C LEU A 221 4.38 6.56 -6.57
N VAL A 222 4.87 6.50 -5.33
CA VAL A 222 6.19 7.04 -4.98
C VAL A 222 7.28 6.39 -5.83
N GLN A 223 7.28 5.05 -5.95
CA GLN A 223 8.28 4.35 -6.75
C GLN A 223 8.19 4.70 -8.24
N ALA A 224 6.99 4.67 -8.81
CA ALA A 224 6.76 4.92 -10.22
C ALA A 224 7.12 6.36 -10.62
N HIS A 225 6.68 7.35 -9.84
CA HIS A 225 6.99 8.75 -10.12
C HIS A 225 8.44 9.11 -9.81
N ALA A 226 9.06 8.50 -8.79
CA ALA A 226 10.49 8.70 -8.54
C ALA A 226 11.36 8.11 -9.67
N GLN A 227 10.99 6.93 -10.19
CA GLN A 227 11.65 6.34 -11.34
C GLN A 227 11.50 7.21 -12.58
N LEU A 228 10.28 7.68 -12.87
CA LEU A 228 10.02 8.54 -14.01
C LEU A 228 10.80 9.86 -13.91
N LEU A 229 10.82 10.50 -12.74
CA LEU A 229 11.64 11.70 -12.48
C LEU A 229 13.12 11.42 -12.72
N ALA A 230 13.63 10.29 -12.24
CA ALA A 230 15.03 9.93 -12.45
C ALA A 230 15.35 9.76 -13.94
N ASP A 231 14.46 9.14 -14.70
CA ASP A 231 14.59 8.94 -16.15
C ASP A 231 14.53 10.28 -16.91
N MET A 232 13.65 11.20 -16.51
CA MET A 232 13.58 12.56 -17.11
C MET A 232 14.82 13.39 -16.77
N LEU A 233 15.28 13.33 -15.51
CA LEU A 233 16.40 14.14 -15.02
C LEU A 233 17.70 13.84 -15.76
N VAL A 234 18.01 12.59 -16.08
CA VAL A 234 19.27 12.25 -16.78
C VAL A 234 19.39 12.82 -18.19
N GLU A 235 18.27 13.24 -18.79
CA GLU A 235 18.22 13.81 -20.13
C GLU A 235 18.30 15.35 -20.11
N LEU A 236 18.12 15.95 -18.95
CA LEU A 236 18.22 17.39 -18.74
C LEU A 236 19.64 17.77 -18.28
N PRO A 237 20.01 19.07 -18.30
CA PRO A 237 21.19 19.55 -17.60
C PRO A 237 21.18 19.20 -16.10
N ALA A 238 22.37 19.09 -15.49
CA ALA A 238 22.51 18.73 -14.07
C ALA A 238 21.91 19.77 -13.12
N ASP A 239 21.93 21.03 -13.54
CA ASP A 239 21.48 22.23 -12.86
C ASP A 239 20.07 22.69 -13.30
N HIS A 240 19.36 21.87 -14.09
CA HIS A 240 18.02 22.21 -14.56
C HIS A 240 17.09 22.56 -13.37
N PRO A 241 16.44 23.74 -13.38
CA PRO A 241 15.56 24.17 -12.31
C PRO A 241 14.33 23.25 -12.26
N LEU A 242 13.94 22.82 -11.06
CA LEU A 242 12.72 22.03 -10.90
C LEU A 242 11.53 22.92 -10.53
N PRO A 243 10.30 22.54 -10.92
CA PRO A 243 9.08 23.17 -10.42
C PRO A 243 9.05 23.19 -8.89
N ALA A 244 8.44 24.24 -8.31
CA ALA A 244 8.39 24.45 -6.86
C ALA A 244 7.77 23.25 -6.11
N GLU A 245 6.81 22.56 -6.73
CA GLU A 245 6.17 21.37 -6.14
C GLU A 245 7.13 20.19 -5.94
N CYS A 246 8.26 20.16 -6.66
CA CYS A 246 9.24 19.08 -6.55
C CYS A 246 10.10 19.16 -5.30
N GLU A 247 10.31 20.36 -4.74
CA GLU A 247 11.15 20.54 -3.56
C GLU A 247 10.63 19.74 -2.35
N PRO A 248 9.38 19.94 -1.88
CA PRO A 248 8.85 19.12 -0.79
C PRO A 248 8.67 17.67 -1.21
N ALA A 249 8.27 17.40 -2.46
CA ALA A 249 8.02 16.03 -2.93
C ALA A 249 9.28 15.15 -2.93
N MET A 250 10.45 15.71 -3.23
CA MET A 250 11.71 14.95 -3.34
C MET A 250 12.48 14.78 -2.03
N GLU A 251 12.02 15.38 -0.92
CA GLU A 251 12.61 15.13 0.40
C GLU A 251 12.52 13.65 0.80
N PRO A 252 13.53 13.08 1.49
CA PRO A 252 13.43 11.72 2.01
C PRO A 252 12.15 11.50 2.84
N LEU A 253 11.47 10.37 2.64
CA LEU A 253 10.30 10.00 3.45
C LEU A 253 10.70 9.85 4.92
N ARG A 254 9.94 10.53 5.79
CA ARG A 254 10.07 10.37 7.25
C ARG A 254 9.46 9.03 7.71
N ALA A 255 9.79 8.58 8.91
CA ALA A 255 9.27 7.32 9.43
C ALA A 255 7.74 7.29 9.51
N GLU A 256 7.11 8.42 9.84
CA GLU A 256 5.65 8.55 9.87
C GLU A 256 5.01 8.44 8.46
N GLU A 257 5.70 8.90 7.42
CA GLU A 257 5.24 8.81 6.02
C GLU A 257 5.36 7.38 5.46
N GLN A 258 6.15 6.52 6.13
CA GLN A 258 6.31 5.11 5.77
C GLN A 258 5.41 4.19 6.60
N SER A 259 4.79 4.71 7.66
CA SER A 259 4.10 3.93 8.67
C SER A 259 2.86 3.24 8.11
N LEU A 260 2.73 1.95 8.45
CA LEU A 260 1.57 1.13 8.09
C LEU A 260 0.60 0.96 9.26
N CYS A 261 0.77 1.69 10.37
CA CYS A 261 -0.10 1.52 11.54
C CYS A 261 -1.57 1.73 11.18
N ARG A 262 -1.92 2.83 10.50
CA ARG A 262 -3.32 3.11 10.13
C ARG A 262 -3.90 2.04 9.21
N ALA A 263 -3.14 1.60 8.21
CA ALA A 263 -3.53 0.48 7.36
C ALA A 263 -3.82 -0.78 8.20
N MET A 264 -2.94 -1.15 9.13
CA MET A 264 -3.15 -2.30 10.00
C MET A 264 -4.35 -2.13 10.96
N GLN A 265 -4.66 -0.91 11.39
CA GLN A 265 -5.90 -0.61 12.14
C GLN A 265 -7.14 -0.91 11.29
N GLY A 266 -7.11 -0.60 9.99
CA GLY A 266 -8.16 -0.95 9.03
C GLY A 266 -8.29 -2.45 8.79
N GLU A 267 -7.17 -3.14 8.53
CA GLU A 267 -7.13 -4.60 8.38
C GLU A 267 -7.65 -5.33 9.62
N TYR A 268 -7.31 -4.81 10.81
CA TYR A 268 -7.84 -5.31 12.07
C TYR A 268 -9.35 -5.09 12.19
N ALA A 269 -9.85 -3.90 11.83
CA ALA A 269 -11.28 -3.61 11.84
C ALA A 269 -12.08 -4.51 10.88
N MET A 270 -11.54 -4.81 9.69
CA MET A 270 -12.15 -5.76 8.75
C MET A 270 -12.18 -7.18 9.32
N SER A 271 -11.05 -7.63 9.87
CA SER A 271 -10.97 -8.94 10.52
C SER A 271 -11.95 -9.05 11.68
N ARG A 272 -12.10 -8.00 12.47
CA ARG A 272 -13.04 -7.95 13.59
C ARG A 272 -14.49 -8.11 13.15
N ALA A 273 -14.90 -7.36 12.13
CA ALA A 273 -16.25 -7.45 11.58
C ALA A 273 -16.57 -8.87 11.05
N ALA A 274 -15.62 -9.48 10.32
CA ALA A 274 -15.77 -10.84 9.80
C ALA A 274 -15.86 -11.89 10.92
N ILE A 275 -15.02 -11.77 11.96
CA ILE A 275 -15.05 -12.68 13.13
C ILE A 275 -16.35 -12.52 13.91
N GLU A 276 -16.81 -11.29 14.13
CA GLU A 276 -18.07 -11.02 14.82
C GLU A 276 -19.26 -11.60 14.08
N SER A 277 -19.31 -11.42 12.76
CA SER A 277 -20.36 -12.02 11.92
C SER A 277 -20.32 -13.55 11.98
N SER A 278 -19.12 -14.15 11.92
CA SER A 278 -18.96 -15.61 11.93
C SER A 278 -19.31 -16.23 13.29
N ALA A 279 -19.03 -15.51 14.39
CA ALA A 279 -19.35 -15.96 15.75
C ALA A 279 -20.85 -16.00 16.03
N GLN A 280 -21.67 -15.24 15.29
CA GLN A 280 -23.13 -15.21 15.42
C GLN A 280 -23.83 -16.37 14.70
N GLU A 281 -23.11 -17.16 13.89
CA GLU A 281 -23.70 -18.30 13.15
C GLU A 281 -23.87 -19.55 14.02
N SER A 282 -24.94 -20.30 13.74
CA SER A 282 -25.26 -21.57 14.40
C SER A 282 -24.09 -22.56 14.33
N GLY A 283 -23.56 -22.98 15.49
CA GLY A 283 -22.43 -23.90 15.60
C GLY A 283 -21.05 -23.22 15.65
N GLY A 284 -20.93 -21.94 15.27
CA GLY A 284 -19.68 -21.18 15.31
C GLY A 284 -19.16 -20.96 16.73
N VAL A 285 -20.06 -20.75 17.69
CA VAL A 285 -19.73 -20.45 19.10
C VAL A 285 -18.87 -21.54 19.78
N LEU A 286 -19.01 -22.80 19.35
CA LEU A 286 -18.27 -23.93 19.94
C LEU A 286 -16.84 -24.09 19.38
N MET A 287 -16.60 -23.64 18.14
CA MET A 287 -15.33 -23.83 17.43
C MET A 287 -14.54 -22.52 17.24
N LEU A 288 -15.17 -21.38 17.52
CA LEU A 288 -14.59 -20.03 17.42
C LEU A 288 -14.68 -19.32 18.77
N ASP A 289 -13.52 -19.06 19.37
CA ASP A 289 -13.40 -18.12 20.48
C ASP A 289 -13.12 -16.74 19.90
N ARG A 290 -14.14 -15.86 19.90
CA ARG A 290 -14.02 -14.50 19.39
C ARG A 290 -12.85 -13.75 20.02
N ASN A 291 -12.73 -13.74 21.33
CA ASN A 291 -11.75 -12.89 22.02
C ASN A 291 -10.33 -13.40 21.75
N SER A 292 -10.11 -14.70 21.87
CA SER A 292 -8.82 -15.32 21.58
C SER A 292 -8.42 -15.16 20.10
N THR A 293 -9.37 -15.23 19.18
CA THR A 293 -9.13 -15.01 17.75
C THR A 293 -8.77 -13.57 17.46
N LEU A 294 -9.52 -12.60 17.99
CA LEU A 294 -9.23 -11.17 17.83
C LEU A 294 -7.85 -10.80 18.38
N ALA A 295 -7.48 -11.31 19.54
CA ALA A 295 -6.15 -11.08 20.10
C ALA A 295 -5.04 -11.71 19.23
N ARG A 296 -5.29 -12.87 18.62
CA ARG A 296 -4.34 -13.51 17.71
C ARG A 296 -4.18 -12.73 16.41
N VAL A 297 -5.26 -12.21 15.81
CA VAL A 297 -5.17 -11.26 14.69
C VAL A 297 -4.39 -10.02 15.09
N ALA A 298 -4.67 -9.47 16.28
CA ALA A 298 -3.96 -8.30 16.77
C ALA A 298 -2.45 -8.55 16.93
N GLY A 299 -2.05 -9.73 17.40
CA GLY A 299 -0.64 -10.14 17.44
C GLY A 299 0.03 -10.12 16.06
N ASN A 300 -0.69 -10.49 15.01
CA ASN A 300 -0.15 -10.54 13.64
C ASN A 300 -0.03 -9.15 12.97
N LEU A 301 -0.86 -8.18 13.35
CA LEU A 301 -0.93 -6.86 12.72
C LEU A 301 -0.32 -5.74 13.58
N GLY A 302 -0.31 -5.92 14.90
CA GLY A 302 0.00 -4.86 15.86
C GLY A 302 1.47 -4.44 15.90
N TRP A 303 2.36 -5.18 15.23
CA TRP A 303 3.76 -4.76 15.05
C TRP A 303 3.85 -3.38 14.39
N ALA A 304 2.95 -3.05 13.46
CA ALA A 304 3.01 -1.81 12.68
C ALA A 304 2.77 -0.54 13.50
N CYS A 305 2.09 -0.66 14.64
CA CYS A 305 1.77 0.45 15.54
C CYS A 305 2.75 0.57 16.73
N GLY A 306 3.82 -0.24 16.77
CA GLY A 306 4.80 -0.24 17.85
C GLY A 306 5.98 0.71 17.61
N ALA A 307 6.60 1.17 18.71
CA ALA A 307 7.82 1.97 18.65
C ALA A 307 8.98 1.26 17.92
N ALA A 308 9.03 -0.08 17.99
CA ALA A 308 10.02 -0.88 17.26
C ALA A 308 9.88 -0.76 15.73
N ALA A 309 8.65 -0.65 15.21
CA ALA A 309 8.43 -0.41 13.79
C ALA A 309 8.89 1.00 13.39
N MET A 310 8.54 2.03 14.17
CA MET A 310 9.01 3.39 13.91
C MET A 310 10.54 3.51 13.92
N ALA A 311 11.21 2.89 14.91
CA ALA A 311 12.66 2.87 14.97
C ALA A 311 13.30 2.09 13.81
N ALA A 312 12.65 1.02 13.35
CA ALA A 312 13.10 0.29 12.16
C ALA A 312 12.94 1.12 10.88
N LEU A 313 11.83 1.85 10.72
CA LEU A 313 11.61 2.74 9.58
C LEU A 313 12.64 3.88 9.53
N GLU A 314 12.89 4.53 10.66
CA GLU A 314 13.88 5.61 10.79
C GLU A 314 15.30 5.13 10.43
N ALA A 315 15.68 3.95 10.92
CA ALA A 315 16.98 3.34 10.64
C ALA A 315 17.03 2.55 9.32
N ASP A 316 15.97 2.61 8.51
CA ASP A 316 15.82 1.83 7.28
C ASP A 316 16.00 0.30 7.44
N ARG A 317 15.82 -0.25 8.64
CA ARG A 317 15.96 -1.67 8.98
C ARG A 317 14.69 -2.45 8.61
N PRO A 318 14.78 -3.76 8.34
CA PRO A 318 13.59 -4.58 8.14
C PRO A 318 12.58 -4.38 9.27
N LEU A 319 11.31 -4.22 8.92
CA LEU A 319 10.23 -4.14 9.89
C LEU A 319 10.18 -5.43 10.73
N PRO A 320 9.90 -5.33 12.04
CA PRO A 320 9.88 -6.47 12.96
C PRO A 320 8.58 -7.27 12.80
N VAL A 321 8.34 -7.80 11.60
CA VAL A 321 7.18 -8.64 11.31
C VAL A 321 7.44 -10.02 11.91
N GLU A 322 6.83 -10.31 13.04
CA GLU A 322 6.94 -11.61 13.69
C GLU A 322 6.13 -12.66 12.92
N ALA A 323 6.68 -13.88 12.84
CA ALA A 323 5.93 -15.00 12.28
C ALA A 323 4.73 -15.32 13.19
N PRO A 324 3.54 -15.61 12.62
CA PRO A 324 2.39 -15.97 13.42
C PRO A 324 2.73 -17.21 14.28
N PRO A 325 2.42 -17.21 15.59
CA PRO A 325 2.73 -18.31 16.46
C PRO A 325 1.98 -19.58 16.02
N ARG A 326 2.66 -20.72 16.07
CA ARG A 326 2.06 -22.04 15.76
C ARG A 326 0.92 -22.37 16.74
N ARG A 327 0.09 -23.36 16.37
CA ARG A 327 -1.02 -23.87 17.20
C ARG A 327 -0.59 -24.06 18.66
N ASP A 328 -1.28 -23.37 19.58
CA ASP A 328 -1.09 -23.46 21.02
C ASP A 328 -2.25 -24.24 21.66
N PHE A 329 -2.19 -24.46 22.98
CA PHE A 329 -3.25 -25.20 23.69
C PHE A 329 -4.62 -24.51 23.59
N GLY A 330 -4.65 -23.17 23.45
CA GLY A 330 -5.87 -22.40 23.22
C GLY A 330 -6.57 -22.75 21.89
N CYS A 331 -5.87 -23.34 20.93
CA CYS A 331 -6.47 -23.75 19.65
C CYS A 331 -7.41 -24.95 19.76
N LEU A 332 -7.38 -25.76 20.83
CA LEU A 332 -8.29 -26.91 20.97
C LEU A 332 -9.75 -26.49 21.08
N SER A 333 -10.01 -25.34 21.72
CA SER A 333 -11.35 -24.74 21.83
C SER A 333 -11.62 -23.62 20.81
N ASN A 334 -10.64 -23.35 19.93
CA ASN A 334 -10.66 -22.27 18.94
C ASN A 334 -10.05 -22.70 17.59
N VAL A 335 -10.40 -23.89 17.12
CA VAL A 335 -9.80 -24.47 15.90
C VAL A 335 -10.04 -23.56 14.69
N MET A 336 -11.26 -23.04 14.54
CA MET A 336 -11.58 -22.14 13.43
C MET A 336 -10.80 -20.83 13.52
N GLY A 337 -10.69 -20.23 14.70
CA GLY A 337 -9.91 -19.01 14.89
C GLY A 337 -8.43 -19.19 14.57
N CYS A 338 -7.83 -20.31 15.01
CA CYS A 338 -6.44 -20.59 14.70
C CYS A 338 -6.20 -20.81 13.20
N VAL A 339 -7.07 -21.56 12.51
CA VAL A 339 -6.95 -21.76 11.05
C VAL A 339 -7.11 -20.45 10.28
N LEU A 340 -8.13 -19.64 10.62
CA LEU A 340 -8.37 -18.35 9.95
C LEU A 340 -7.17 -17.41 10.06
N THR A 341 -6.55 -17.34 11.23
CA THR A 341 -5.37 -16.49 11.46
C THR A 341 -4.09 -17.03 10.82
N GLU A 342 -3.95 -18.35 10.65
CA GLU A 342 -2.80 -18.97 9.96
C GLU A 342 -2.86 -18.72 8.44
N MET A 343 -4.04 -18.68 7.82
CA MET A 343 -4.18 -18.51 6.37
C MET A 343 -4.00 -17.07 5.89
N ALA A 344 -4.44 -16.07 6.66
CA ALA A 344 -4.36 -14.66 6.26
C ALA A 344 -2.98 -14.02 6.54
N ALA A 345 -2.24 -14.52 7.53
CA ALA A 345 -0.98 -13.92 8.00
C ALA A 345 0.19 -13.90 6.98
N PRO A 346 0.41 -14.89 6.08
CA PRO A 346 1.59 -14.93 5.22
C PRO A 346 1.67 -13.82 4.14
N ALA A 347 0.55 -13.14 3.83
CA ALA A 347 0.52 -12.14 2.77
C ALA A 347 1.06 -10.77 3.22
N TYR A 348 0.84 -10.39 4.48
CA TYR A 348 1.20 -9.08 5.02
C TYR A 348 2.71 -8.76 5.03
N PRO A 349 3.62 -9.72 5.34
CA PRO A 349 5.06 -9.49 5.25
C PRO A 349 5.57 -9.09 3.86
N ALA A 350 4.93 -9.59 2.79
CA ALA A 350 5.30 -9.23 1.42
C ALA A 350 4.92 -7.78 1.05
N TYR A 351 3.91 -7.22 1.73
CA TYR A 351 3.46 -5.85 1.52
C TYR A 351 4.16 -4.84 2.42
N SER A 352 4.57 -5.24 3.62
CA SER A 352 5.18 -4.34 4.62
C SER A 352 6.47 -3.66 4.13
N SER A 353 7.27 -4.37 3.35
CA SER A 353 8.53 -3.87 2.79
C SER A 353 8.36 -2.86 1.65
N ARG A 354 7.15 -2.74 1.07
CA ARG A 354 6.91 -1.84 -0.08
C ARG A 354 7.03 -0.36 0.28
N SER A 355 6.60 0.05 1.48
CA SER A 355 6.76 1.44 1.93
C SER A 355 8.24 1.77 2.17
N GLN A 356 9.02 0.82 2.68
CA GLN A 356 10.47 0.97 2.84
C GLN A 356 11.19 1.07 1.48
N ASP A 357 10.75 0.32 0.48
CA ASP A 357 11.29 0.42 -0.88
C ASP A 357 10.91 1.73 -1.56
N ALA A 358 9.72 2.27 -1.29
CA ALA A 358 9.34 3.62 -1.73
C ALA A 358 10.26 4.69 -1.12
N ALA A 359 10.52 4.63 0.18
CA ALA A 359 11.46 5.54 0.84
C ALA A 359 12.90 5.40 0.32
N ALA A 360 13.34 4.18 0.02
CA ALA A 360 14.64 3.94 -0.58
C ALA A 360 14.73 4.48 -2.01
N MET A 361 13.68 4.33 -2.82
CA MET A 361 13.64 4.91 -4.16
C MET A 361 13.74 6.43 -4.13
N LEU A 362 13.08 7.10 -3.17
CA LEU A 362 13.16 8.55 -3.06
C LEU A 362 14.54 9.04 -2.60
N ARG A 363 15.17 8.35 -1.64
CA ARG A 363 16.58 8.60 -1.29
C ARG A 363 17.51 8.38 -2.49
N LEU A 364 17.24 7.37 -3.30
CA LEU A 364 18.01 7.04 -4.51
C LEU A 364 17.87 8.13 -5.59
N LEU A 365 16.67 8.65 -5.81
CA LEU A 365 16.40 9.80 -6.68
C LEU A 365 17.14 11.06 -6.20
N GLY A 366 17.08 11.37 -4.90
CA GLY A 366 17.83 12.49 -4.32
C GLY A 366 19.35 12.32 -4.47
N ALA A 367 19.88 11.12 -4.22
CA ALA A 367 21.29 10.79 -4.42
C ALA A 367 21.71 10.93 -5.88
N GLN A 368 20.90 10.46 -6.82
CA GLN A 368 21.14 10.60 -8.25
C GLN A 368 21.21 12.07 -8.68
N ARG A 369 20.25 12.89 -8.25
CA ARG A 369 20.26 14.32 -8.54
C ARG A 369 21.53 14.99 -7.99
N TRP A 370 21.89 14.70 -6.74
CA TRP A 370 23.09 15.26 -6.13
C TRP A 370 24.38 14.84 -6.85
N LEU A 371 24.49 13.54 -7.22
CA LEU A 371 25.65 13.01 -7.96
C LEU A 371 25.82 13.69 -9.32
N ARG A 372 24.72 13.93 -10.04
CA ARG A 372 24.76 14.61 -11.34
C ARG A 372 25.32 16.04 -11.26
N GLN A 373 25.21 16.67 -10.08
CA GLN A 373 25.73 18.02 -9.83
C GLN A 373 27.21 18.02 -9.41
N GLN A 374 27.84 16.85 -9.25
CA GLN A 374 29.26 16.75 -8.92
C GLN A 374 30.11 16.75 -10.19
N ALA A 375 31.28 17.40 -10.14
CA ALA A 375 32.26 17.38 -11.23
C ALA A 375 33.18 16.15 -11.20
N GLU A 376 33.22 15.43 -10.08
CA GLU A 376 34.08 14.28 -9.82
C GLU A 376 33.53 12.97 -10.41
N ASP A 377 34.36 11.92 -10.41
CA ASP A 377 33.89 10.57 -10.76
C ASP A 377 32.79 10.11 -9.78
N PRO A 378 31.70 9.47 -10.27
CA PRO A 378 30.59 9.04 -9.42
C PRO A 378 30.99 8.14 -8.25
N VAL A 379 32.06 7.35 -8.37
CA VAL A 379 32.56 6.48 -7.28
C VAL A 379 33.11 7.31 -6.13
N GLU A 380 33.88 8.35 -6.43
CA GLU A 380 34.48 9.26 -5.44
C GLU A 380 33.41 10.13 -4.80
N ALA A 381 32.54 10.72 -5.62
CA ALA A 381 31.41 11.53 -5.18
C ALA A 381 30.50 10.75 -4.21
N LEU A 382 30.25 9.47 -4.46
CA LEU A 382 29.39 8.63 -3.60
C LEU A 382 29.90 8.52 -2.15
N GLN A 383 31.22 8.63 -1.93
CA GLN A 383 31.81 8.63 -0.58
C GLN A 383 31.39 9.88 0.23
N ARG A 384 31.10 10.97 -0.47
CA ARG A 384 30.67 12.27 0.09
C ARG A 384 29.15 12.48 0.04
N LEU A 385 28.37 11.44 -0.28
CA LEU A 385 26.91 11.52 -0.38
C LEU A 385 26.31 12.22 0.87
N PRO A 386 25.39 13.18 0.75
CA PRO A 386 24.77 13.81 1.92
C PRO A 386 24.09 12.81 2.84
N ALA A 387 24.14 13.06 4.15
CA ALA A 387 23.63 12.15 5.18
C ALA A 387 22.15 11.78 4.97
N GLN A 388 21.33 12.73 4.53
CA GLN A 388 19.89 12.54 4.26
C GLN A 388 19.58 11.51 3.15
N PHE A 389 20.54 11.21 2.27
CA PHE A 389 20.38 10.19 1.21
C PHE A 389 21.07 8.86 1.56
N ARG A 390 21.78 8.80 2.69
CA ARG A 390 22.41 7.57 3.17
C ARG A 390 21.38 6.71 3.90
N SER A 391 21.64 5.41 3.90
CA SER A 391 20.98 4.47 4.81
C SER A 391 22.05 3.68 5.56
N PRO A 392 21.87 3.41 6.85
CA PRO A 392 22.85 2.66 7.64
C PRO A 392 22.90 1.19 7.24
N VAL A 393 21.93 0.69 6.46
CA VAL A 393 21.80 -0.73 6.10
C VAL A 393 21.62 -0.99 4.60
N ARG A 394 21.33 0.03 3.81
CA ARG A 394 21.19 -0.04 2.34
C ARG A 394 22.02 1.05 1.67
N SER A 395 23.33 0.83 1.61
CA SER A 395 24.23 1.75 0.94
C SER A 395 23.97 1.76 -0.58
N PRO A 396 23.81 2.93 -1.21
CA PRO A 396 23.75 3.02 -2.67
C PRO A 396 25.07 2.56 -3.28
N GLN A 397 24.99 1.89 -4.42
CA GLN A 397 26.13 1.41 -5.19
C GLN A 397 25.90 1.63 -6.68
N LEU A 398 26.98 1.70 -7.45
CA LEU A 398 26.89 1.73 -8.90
C LEU A 398 26.58 0.33 -9.46
N SER A 399 25.85 0.26 -10.57
CA SER A 399 25.72 -0.95 -11.36
C SER A 399 27.06 -1.36 -11.98
N ALA A 400 27.18 -2.61 -12.43
CA ALA A 400 28.42 -3.14 -13.01
C ALA A 400 28.90 -2.34 -14.24
N ASP A 401 27.95 -1.82 -15.03
CA ASP A 401 28.21 -0.94 -16.18
C ASP A 401 28.39 0.54 -15.79
N ARG A 402 28.30 0.86 -14.50
CA ARG A 402 28.36 2.23 -13.92
C ARG A 402 27.33 3.22 -14.49
N ARG A 403 26.28 2.72 -15.16
CA ARG A 403 25.25 3.57 -15.77
C ARG A 403 24.06 3.83 -14.86
N ARG A 404 23.96 3.12 -13.73
CA ARG A 404 22.84 3.22 -12.79
C ARG A 404 23.36 3.28 -11.36
N LEU A 405 22.60 4.00 -10.53
CA LEU A 405 22.74 3.95 -9.07
C LEU A 405 21.66 3.01 -8.54
N GLN A 406 22.02 2.11 -7.62
CA GLN A 406 21.11 1.06 -7.16
C GLN A 406 21.27 0.72 -5.68
N VAL A 407 20.19 0.22 -5.08
CA VAL A 407 20.14 -0.31 -3.71
C VAL A 407 19.37 -1.63 -3.67
N PRO A 408 19.64 -2.53 -2.70
CA PRO A 408 18.89 -3.77 -2.56
C PRO A 408 17.40 -3.49 -2.30
N ARG A 409 16.55 -4.17 -3.07
CA ARG A 409 15.10 -4.21 -2.83
C ARG A 409 14.80 -5.09 -1.62
N ARG A 410 13.83 -4.69 -0.79
CA ARG A 410 13.34 -5.53 0.32
C ARG A 410 12.12 -6.35 -0.07
N SER A 411 11.23 -5.78 -0.87
CA SER A 411 10.03 -6.46 -1.33
C SER A 411 10.37 -7.64 -2.24
N PRO A 412 9.63 -8.76 -2.11
CA PRO A 412 9.78 -9.87 -3.05
C PRO A 412 9.41 -9.39 -4.45
N PRO A 413 10.12 -9.86 -5.49
CA PRO A 413 9.80 -9.52 -6.87
C PRO A 413 8.39 -10.00 -7.21
N ARG A 414 7.64 -9.18 -7.95
CA ARG A 414 6.27 -9.45 -8.44
C ARG A 414 6.25 -10.43 -9.61
N GLY A 415 7.42 -10.83 -10.12
CA GLY A 415 7.61 -11.80 -11.19
C GLY A 415 9.08 -11.91 -11.60
N ASN A 416 9.37 -12.84 -12.52
CA ASN A 416 10.75 -13.18 -12.93
C ASN A 416 11.51 -12.03 -13.60
N ALA A 417 10.80 -11.02 -14.11
CA ALA A 417 11.40 -9.86 -14.78
C ALA A 417 11.76 -8.70 -13.83
N GLU A 418 11.33 -8.75 -12.56
CA GLU A 418 11.57 -7.66 -11.63
C GLU A 418 12.95 -7.79 -10.96
N SER A 419 13.76 -6.73 -11.08
CA SER A 419 15.12 -6.71 -10.54
C SER A 419 15.12 -6.81 -9.00
N PRO A 420 16.06 -7.57 -8.40
CA PRO A 420 16.30 -7.54 -6.96
C PRO A 420 16.89 -6.20 -6.48
N TRP A 421 17.17 -5.28 -7.41
CA TRP A 421 17.65 -3.94 -7.15
C TRP A 421 16.56 -2.91 -7.43
N LEU A 422 16.47 -1.90 -6.57
CA LEU A 422 15.89 -0.60 -6.94
C LEU A 422 16.99 0.21 -7.62
N SER A 423 16.70 0.84 -8.77
CA SER A 423 17.76 1.43 -9.59
C SER A 423 17.31 2.61 -10.43
N VAL A 424 18.05 3.71 -10.36
CA VAL A 424 17.85 4.93 -11.17
C VAL A 424 19.00 5.10 -12.16
N PRO A 425 18.77 5.67 -13.36
CA PRO A 425 19.84 5.92 -14.32
C PRO A 425 20.77 7.05 -13.84
N LEU A 426 22.06 7.00 -14.21
CA LEU A 426 23.01 8.11 -14.06
C LEU A 426 23.34 8.78 -15.39
N VAL A 427 23.10 8.06 -16.49
CA VAL A 427 23.34 8.54 -17.85
C VAL A 427 22.08 8.35 -18.67
N ALA A 428 21.88 9.23 -19.65
CA ALA A 428 20.78 9.10 -20.59
C ALA A 428 20.87 7.77 -21.39
N GLY A 429 19.71 7.23 -21.76
CA GLY A 429 19.62 6.06 -22.64
C GLY A 429 20.05 6.41 -24.07
N ALA A 430 20.45 5.41 -24.86
CA ALA A 430 20.97 5.61 -26.22
C ALA A 430 19.97 6.25 -27.22
N GLY A 431 18.70 6.43 -26.84
CA GLY A 431 17.65 7.09 -27.64
C GLY A 431 17.24 8.50 -27.16
N ALA A 432 17.96 9.11 -26.22
CA ALA A 432 17.60 10.42 -25.63
C ALA A 432 18.09 11.64 -26.43
N THR A 433 18.88 11.45 -27.50
CA THR A 433 19.67 12.51 -28.15
C THR A 433 18.89 13.52 -28.98
N ALA A 434 17.57 13.42 -29.11
CA ALA A 434 16.79 14.26 -30.01
C ALA A 434 16.07 15.48 -29.36
N ALA A 435 15.89 15.51 -28.04
CA ALA A 435 14.95 16.48 -27.41
C ALA A 435 15.60 17.70 -26.73
N ALA A 436 16.94 17.76 -26.61
CA ALA A 436 17.64 18.84 -25.89
C ALA A 436 18.43 19.81 -26.80
N ARG A 437 18.14 19.80 -28.10
CA ARG A 437 18.64 20.79 -29.06
C ARG A 437 17.46 21.46 -29.71
N ASP A 438 16.85 22.40 -29.02
CA ASP A 438 16.27 23.64 -29.58
C ASP A 438 15.94 24.61 -28.44
#